data_AF-A0ABD1JAR2-F1
#
_entry.id   AF-A0ABD1JAR2-F1
#
_cell.length_a   1.000
_cell.length_b   1.000
_cell.length_c   1.000
_cell.angle_alpha   90.00
_cell.angle_beta   90.00
_cell.angle_gamma   90.00
#
_symmetry.space_group_name_H-M   'P 1'
#
loop_
_entity.id
_entity.type
_entity.pdbx_description
1 polymer ?
#
loop_
_entity_poly.entity_id
_entity_poly.type
_entity_poly.pdbx_seq_one_letter_code
_entity_poly.pdbx_strand_id
1 'polypeptide(L)'
;MAEDSNAGDYPTEIDEYLTGFDTSLGSVNDVVQKLMAVSRSDQKLDPLEQAKLDLMSVYALNSLFWMYLVTQGVNPKDHGIKQELERIRTYMNKVKEITDRKKAARLDKGAVSRFVRNALWQPDEGQDATEHAPEAEHTEHAREAKHPGRAPKAKHNERTPRAKHGEHAPKAKHFRFT
;
A
#
# COMPACT_ATOMS: atom_id res chain seq x y z
N MET A 1 -17.00 -61.96 17.42
CA MET A 1 -17.91 -60.81 17.57
C MET A 1 -17.03 -59.58 17.61
N ALA A 2 -17.17 -58.70 16.63
CA ALA A 2 -16.39 -57.48 16.57
C ALA A 2 -16.92 -56.52 17.62
N GLU A 3 -16.04 -56.13 18.54
CA GLU A 3 -16.26 -55.08 19.52
C GLU A 3 -16.62 -53.80 18.76
N ASP A 4 -17.85 -53.32 18.99
CA ASP A 4 -18.35 -52.04 18.49
C ASP A 4 -17.48 -50.95 19.10
N SER A 5 -16.60 -50.39 18.28
CA SER A 5 -15.57 -49.45 18.70
C SER A 5 -16.20 -48.13 19.15
N ASN A 6 -16.51 -48.02 20.45
CA ASN A 6 -16.59 -46.81 21.26
C ASN A 6 -16.92 -45.51 20.49
N ALA A 7 -18.07 -45.49 19.79
CA ALA A 7 -18.70 -44.23 19.41
C ALA A 7 -19.06 -43.55 20.74
N GLY A 8 -18.48 -42.38 20.99
CA GLY A 8 -18.48 -41.75 22.30
C GLY A 8 -19.88 -41.65 22.91
N ASP A 9 -19.93 -41.71 24.24
CA ASP A 9 -21.12 -41.67 25.09
C ASP A 9 -21.81 -40.29 25.01
N TYR A 10 -22.21 -39.86 23.81
CA TYR A 10 -22.83 -38.58 23.50
C TYR A 10 -24.03 -38.76 22.54
N PRO A 11 -25.00 -37.84 22.58
CA PRO A 11 -26.20 -37.93 21.74
C PRO A 11 -25.87 -37.87 20.23
N THR A 12 -26.55 -38.69 19.42
CA THR A 12 -26.25 -38.77 17.97
C THR A 12 -26.57 -37.47 17.23
N GLU A 13 -27.43 -36.61 17.78
CA GLU A 13 -27.77 -35.30 17.23
C GLU A 13 -26.58 -34.35 17.16
N ILE A 14 -25.52 -34.58 17.96
CA ILE A 14 -24.32 -33.73 17.96
C ILE A 14 -23.13 -34.32 17.18
N ASP A 15 -23.26 -35.55 16.68
CA ASP A 15 -22.16 -36.27 16.03
C ASP A 15 -21.60 -35.52 14.82
N GLU A 16 -22.48 -35.01 13.95
CA GLU A 16 -22.08 -34.25 12.76
C GLU A 16 -21.33 -32.95 13.14
N TYR A 17 -21.76 -32.27 14.21
CA TYR A 17 -21.09 -31.05 14.68
C TYR A 17 -19.70 -31.36 15.27
N LEU A 18 -19.57 -32.47 16.01
CA LEU A 18 -18.31 -32.88 16.61
C LEU A 18 -17.29 -33.34 15.56
N THR A 19 -17.71 -34.17 14.61
CA THR A 19 -16.88 -34.64 13.50
C THR A 19 -16.45 -33.49 12.59
N GLY A 20 -17.36 -32.56 12.29
CA GLY A 20 -17.06 -31.35 11.53
C GLY A 20 -16.09 -30.41 12.26
N PHE A 21 -16.25 -30.27 13.59
CA PHE A 21 -15.34 -29.49 14.43
C PHE A 21 -13.94 -30.11 14.48
N ASP A 22 -13.83 -31.43 14.70
CA ASP A 22 -12.56 -32.15 14.74
C ASP A 22 -11.79 -32.03 13.42
N THR A 23 -12.47 -32.23 12.30
CA THR A 23 -11.90 -32.06 10.95
C THR A 23 -11.37 -30.63 10.73
N SER A 24 -12.15 -29.63 11.16
CA SER A 24 -11.76 -28.22 11.07
C SER A 24 -10.57 -27.90 11.96
N LEU A 25 -10.53 -28.46 13.18
CA LEU A 25 -9.43 -28.29 14.12
C LEU A 25 -8.14 -28.92 13.61
N GLY A 26 -8.22 -30.11 13.01
CA GLY A 26 -7.10 -30.77 12.34
C GLY A 26 -6.52 -29.89 11.22
N SER A 27 -7.39 -29.32 10.39
CA SER A 27 -6.98 -28.40 9.31
C SER A 27 -6.27 -27.15 9.83
N VAL A 28 -6.76 -26.56 10.92
CA VAL A 28 -6.12 -25.41 11.58
C VAL A 28 -4.77 -25.81 12.18
N ASN A 29 -4.69 -26.96 12.84
CA ASN A 29 -3.45 -27.46 13.42
C ASN A 29 -2.37 -27.65 12.34
N ASP A 30 -2.72 -28.22 11.18
CA ASP A 30 -1.78 -28.37 10.06
C ASP A 30 -1.22 -27.04 9.57
N VAL A 31 -2.05 -26.00 9.48
CA VAL A 31 -1.61 -24.65 9.08
C VAL A 31 -0.71 -24.04 10.13
N VAL A 32 -1.05 -24.18 11.42
CA VAL A 32 -0.23 -23.67 12.53
C VAL A 32 1.13 -24.36 12.58
N GLN A 33 1.18 -25.68 12.42
CA GLN A 33 2.42 -26.45 12.38
C GLN A 33 3.33 -26.00 11.23
N LYS A 34 2.77 -25.82 10.03
CA LYS A 34 3.51 -25.28 8.88
C LYS A 34 4.06 -23.87 9.18
N LEU A 35 3.27 -23.01 9.80
CA LEU A 35 3.69 -21.65 10.15
C LEU A 35 4.80 -21.65 11.22
N MET A 36 4.73 -22.54 12.20
CA MET A 36 5.76 -22.70 13.25
C MET A 36 7.06 -23.30 12.71
N ALA A 37 7.00 -24.15 11.69
CA ALA A 37 8.18 -24.70 11.03
C ALA A 37 8.97 -23.66 10.22
N VAL A 38 8.34 -22.53 9.84
CA VAL A 38 9.01 -21.44 9.16
C VAL A 38 9.71 -20.55 10.19
N SER A 39 11.04 -20.51 10.16
CA SER A 39 11.81 -19.65 11.06
C SER A 39 11.54 -18.17 10.78
N ARG A 40 11.16 -17.42 11.82
CA ARG A 40 10.99 -15.96 11.74
C ARG A 40 12.32 -15.24 11.50
N SER A 41 13.45 -15.83 11.87
CA SER A 41 14.79 -15.24 11.67
C SER A 41 15.17 -15.11 10.20
N ASP A 42 14.59 -15.94 9.34
CA ASP A 42 14.99 -16.06 7.94
C ASP A 42 14.16 -15.12 7.03
N GLN A 43 13.09 -14.53 7.58
CA GLN A 43 12.21 -13.61 6.88
C GLN A 43 12.72 -12.17 7.04
N LYS A 44 13.49 -11.69 6.06
CA LYS A 44 13.82 -10.27 5.93
C LYS A 44 12.60 -9.51 5.40
N LEU A 45 11.68 -9.16 6.30
CA LEU A 45 10.49 -8.37 5.99
C LEU A 45 10.73 -6.87 6.23
N ASP A 46 10.06 -6.02 5.45
CA ASP A 46 9.96 -4.59 5.77
C ASP A 46 9.27 -4.43 7.14
N PRO A 47 9.63 -3.43 7.98
CA PRO A 47 8.99 -3.26 9.29
C PRO A 47 7.47 -3.17 9.24
N LEU A 48 6.89 -2.65 8.15
CA LEU A 48 5.44 -2.60 7.96
C LEU A 48 4.83 -3.97 7.69
N GLU A 49 5.53 -4.83 6.96
CA GLU A 49 5.10 -6.21 6.68
C GLU A 49 5.23 -7.08 7.92
N GLN A 50 6.32 -6.91 8.68
CA GLN A 50 6.51 -7.56 9.98
C GLN A 50 5.36 -7.22 10.94
N ALA A 51 5.01 -5.93 11.06
CA ALA A 51 3.90 -5.49 11.90
C ALA A 51 2.55 -6.10 11.50
N LYS A 52 2.30 -6.28 10.19
CA LYS A 52 1.09 -6.97 9.71
C LYS A 52 1.09 -8.45 10.09
N LEU A 53 2.22 -9.13 9.89
CA LEU A 53 2.37 -10.54 10.22
C LEU A 53 2.16 -10.79 11.72
N ASP A 54 2.76 -9.96 12.57
CA ASP A 54 2.61 -10.06 14.03
C ASP A 54 1.16 -9.80 14.46
N LEU A 55 0.51 -8.83 13.84
CA LEU A 55 -0.89 -8.51 14.14
C LEU A 55 -1.86 -9.62 13.71
N MET A 56 -1.61 -10.25 12.56
CA MET A 56 -2.37 -11.44 12.15
C MET A 56 -2.11 -12.62 13.08
N SER A 57 -0.86 -12.81 13.53
CA SER A 57 -0.50 -13.87 14.47
C SER A 57 -1.22 -13.72 15.81
N VAL A 58 -1.22 -12.52 16.38
CA VAL A 58 -1.90 -12.22 17.64
C VAL A 58 -3.43 -12.31 17.49
N TYR A 59 -3.98 -11.92 16.34
CA TYR A 59 -5.40 -12.11 16.05
C TYR A 59 -5.79 -13.59 15.98
N ALA A 60 -4.99 -14.41 15.29
CA ALA A 60 -5.22 -15.84 15.21
C ALA A 60 -5.17 -16.51 16.59
N LEU A 61 -4.15 -16.20 17.40
CA LEU A 61 -4.03 -16.70 18.78
C LEU A 61 -5.24 -16.33 19.64
N ASN A 62 -5.69 -15.07 19.59
CA ASN A 62 -6.88 -14.65 20.34
C ASN A 62 -8.17 -15.31 19.80
N SER A 63 -8.27 -15.57 18.50
CA SER A 63 -9.43 -16.27 17.93
C SER A 63 -9.48 -17.74 18.39
N LEU A 64 -8.33 -18.41 18.46
CA LEU A 64 -8.23 -19.77 19.02
C LEU A 64 -8.54 -19.79 20.51
N PHE A 65 -8.07 -18.79 21.24
CA PHE A 65 -8.38 -18.68 22.67
C PHE A 65 -9.87 -18.39 22.92
N TRP A 66 -10.52 -17.61 22.05
CA TRP A 66 -11.98 -17.41 22.09
C TRP A 66 -12.72 -18.74 21.93
N MET A 67 -12.33 -19.54 20.92
CA MET A 67 -12.90 -20.86 20.68
C MET A 67 -12.70 -21.79 21.89
N TYR A 68 -11.50 -21.77 22.50
CA TYR A 68 -11.22 -22.52 23.72
C TYR A 68 -12.15 -22.12 24.88
N LEU A 69 -12.40 -20.83 25.10
CA LEU A 69 -13.34 -20.39 26.14
C LEU A 69 -14.75 -20.92 25.88
N VAL A 70 -15.20 -20.92 24.63
CA VAL A 70 -16.50 -21.49 24.23
C VAL A 70 -16.57 -22.98 24.56
N THR A 71 -15.51 -23.76 24.32
CA THR A 71 -15.50 -25.20 24.65
C THR A 71 -15.47 -25.48 26.16
N GLN A 72 -14.95 -24.55 26.96
CA GLN A 72 -15.03 -24.60 28.42
C GLN A 72 -16.38 -24.11 28.98
N GLY A 73 -17.33 -23.72 28.12
CA GLY A 73 -18.61 -23.16 28.53
C GLY A 73 -18.53 -21.75 29.11
N VAL A 74 -17.39 -21.07 28.96
CA VAL A 74 -17.19 -19.69 29.42
C VAL A 74 -17.64 -18.74 28.31
N ASN A 75 -18.54 -17.80 28.63
CA ASN A 75 -18.94 -16.76 27.68
C ASN A 75 -17.75 -15.81 27.40
N PRO A 76 -17.21 -15.79 26.17
CA PRO A 76 -16.01 -15.01 25.90
C PRO A 76 -16.29 -13.50 25.90
N LYS A 77 -17.56 -13.07 25.81
CA LYS A 77 -17.95 -11.66 25.89
C LYS A 77 -17.74 -11.07 27.29
N ASP A 78 -17.83 -11.91 28.31
CA ASP A 78 -17.63 -11.54 29.71
C ASP A 78 -16.15 -11.71 30.13
N HIS A 79 -15.33 -12.30 29.26
CA HIS A 79 -13.90 -12.49 29.46
C HIS A 79 -13.09 -11.30 28.94
N GLY A 80 -11.91 -11.06 29.52
CA GLY A 80 -10.99 -9.98 29.10
C GLY A 80 -10.48 -10.08 27.65
N ILE A 81 -10.76 -11.19 26.96
CA ILE A 81 -10.38 -11.42 25.56
C ILE A 81 -11.03 -10.42 24.60
N LYS A 82 -12.22 -9.91 24.96
CA LYS A 82 -12.87 -8.84 24.20
C LYS A 82 -11.99 -7.58 24.14
N GLN A 83 -11.30 -7.24 25.23
CA GLN A 83 -10.40 -6.09 25.27
C GLN A 83 -9.18 -6.31 24.37
N GLU A 84 -8.65 -7.54 24.31
CA GLU A 84 -7.56 -7.89 23.41
C GLU A 84 -7.96 -7.76 21.94
N LEU A 85 -9.19 -8.14 21.57
CA LEU A 85 -9.72 -7.93 20.21
C LEU A 85 -9.83 -6.44 19.84
N GLU A 86 -10.31 -5.59 20.76
CA GLU A 86 -10.36 -4.14 20.52
C GLU A 86 -8.96 -3.51 20.44
N ARG A 87 -8.00 -4.04 21.22
CA ARG A 87 -6.60 -3.65 21.16
C ARG A 87 -6.00 -4.01 19.80
N ILE A 88 -6.23 -5.21 19.29
CA ILE A 88 -5.82 -5.63 17.94
C ILE A 88 -6.43 -4.71 16.88
N ARG A 89 -7.73 -4.44 16.93
CA ARG A 89 -8.42 -3.54 15.98
C ARG A 89 -7.78 -2.15 15.97
N THR A 90 -7.45 -1.63 17.14
CA THR A 90 -6.76 -0.34 17.27
C THR A 90 -5.41 -0.35 16.55
N TYR A 91 -4.60 -1.41 16.72
CA TYR A 91 -3.33 -1.54 16.01
C TYR A 91 -3.50 -1.78 14.51
N MET A 92 -4.55 -2.47 14.06
CA MET A 92 -4.86 -2.64 12.63
C MET A 92 -5.14 -1.28 11.97
N ASN A 93 -5.89 -0.42 12.66
CA ASN A 93 -6.17 0.94 12.19
C ASN A 93 -4.89 1.78 12.11
N LYS A 94 -3.97 1.66 13.07
CA LYS A 94 -2.66 2.36 13.02
C LYS A 94 -1.82 1.90 11.83
N VAL A 95 -1.73 0.58 11.57
CA VAL A 95 -1.01 0.03 10.42
C VAL A 95 -1.63 0.51 9.11
N LYS A 96 -2.96 0.57 9.04
CA LYS A 96 -3.69 1.12 7.89
C LYS A 96 -3.37 2.59 7.67
N GLU A 97 -3.44 3.42 8.72
CA GLU A 97 -3.13 4.85 8.64
C GLU A 97 -1.68 5.09 8.19
N ILE A 98 -0.71 4.33 8.69
CA ILE A 98 0.69 4.40 8.24
C ILE A 98 0.79 4.04 6.76
N THR A 99 0.10 2.97 6.34
CA THR A 99 0.09 2.51 4.94
C THR A 99 -0.52 3.57 4.02
N ASP A 100 -1.61 4.20 4.44
CA ASP A 100 -2.31 5.21 3.65
C ASP A 100 -1.52 6.52 3.59
N ARG A 101 -0.88 6.94 4.69
CA ARG A 101 0.06 8.07 4.70
C ARG A 101 1.25 7.84 3.78
N LYS A 102 1.76 6.61 3.67
CA LYS A 102 2.84 6.25 2.73
C LYS A 102 2.40 6.40 1.27
N LYS A 103 1.09 6.26 0.98
CA LYS A 103 0.51 6.40 -0.36
C LYS A 103 -0.02 7.80 -0.67
N ALA A 104 -0.20 8.65 0.36
CA ALA A 104 -0.75 9.98 0.20
C ALA A 104 0.18 10.91 -0.60
N ALA A 105 -0.41 11.78 -1.41
CA ALA A 105 0.33 12.82 -2.11
C ALA A 105 1.03 13.73 -1.10
N ARG A 106 2.32 13.99 -1.32
CA ARG A 106 3.12 14.88 -0.46
C ARG A 106 3.06 16.29 -1.01
N LEU A 107 2.86 17.28 -0.14
CA LEU A 107 2.97 18.69 -0.49
C LEU A 107 4.41 19.00 -0.91
N ASP A 108 4.57 19.64 -2.07
CA ASP A 108 5.84 20.18 -2.52
C ASP A 108 6.14 21.47 -1.74
N LYS A 109 7.00 21.35 -0.72
CA LYS A 109 7.43 22.47 0.12
C LYS A 109 8.10 23.58 -0.70
N GLY A 110 8.77 23.23 -1.80
CA GLY A 110 9.43 24.17 -2.69
C GLY A 110 8.41 24.97 -3.51
N ALA A 111 7.41 24.31 -4.07
CA ALA A 111 6.30 24.97 -4.77
C ALA A 111 5.52 25.91 -3.85
N VAL A 112 5.19 25.46 -2.63
CA VAL A 112 4.52 26.31 -1.61
C VAL A 112 5.37 27.54 -1.29
N SER A 113 6.68 27.38 -1.09
CA SER A 113 7.58 28.50 -0.82
C SER A 113 7.62 29.53 -1.96
N ARG A 114 7.54 29.06 -3.22
CA ARG A 114 7.46 29.93 -4.40
C ARG A 114 6.12 30.68 -4.46
N PHE A 115 5.01 30.00 -4.19
CA PHE A 115 3.70 30.65 -4.13
C PHE A 115 3.65 31.72 -3.05
N VAL A 116 4.15 31.43 -1.85
CA VAL A 116 4.21 32.40 -0.75
C VAL A 116 5.10 33.60 -1.11
N ARG A 117 6.30 33.36 -1.67
CA ARG A 117 7.20 34.45 -2.07
C ARG A 117 6.60 35.35 -3.14
N ASN A 118 5.91 34.77 -4.13
CA ASN A 118 5.26 35.54 -5.18
C ASN A 118 4.05 36.32 -4.66
N ALA A 119 3.28 35.74 -3.72
CA ALA A 119 2.12 36.39 -3.13
C ALA A 119 2.48 37.53 -2.18
N LEU A 120 3.65 37.48 -1.54
CA LEU A 120 4.17 38.52 -0.64
C LEU A 120 5.09 39.53 -1.35
N TRP A 121 5.29 39.39 -2.66
CA TRP A 121 6.11 40.32 -3.43
C TRP A 121 5.38 41.67 -3.55
N GLN A 122 5.96 42.72 -2.99
CA GLN A 122 5.53 44.10 -3.22
C GLN A 122 6.54 44.77 -4.16
N PRO A 123 6.10 45.48 -5.21
CA PRO A 123 6.99 46.35 -5.96
C PRO A 123 7.45 47.50 -5.03
N ASP A 124 8.75 47.81 -5.04
CA ASP A 124 9.24 49.02 -4.39
C ASP A 124 8.60 50.23 -5.09
N GLU A 125 7.68 50.91 -4.40
CA GLU A 125 7.25 52.25 -4.78
C GLU A 125 8.40 53.21 -4.50
N GLY A 126 9.28 53.39 -5.48
CA GLY A 126 10.27 54.46 -5.42
C GLY A 126 11.53 54.24 -6.24
N GLN A 127 11.43 53.95 -7.52
CA GLN A 127 12.43 54.37 -8.51
C GLN A 127 11.74 54.71 -9.84
N ASP A 128 11.19 55.92 -9.90
CA ASP A 128 11.12 56.66 -11.17
C ASP A 128 12.54 56.78 -11.73
N ALA A 129 12.79 56.16 -12.87
CA ALA A 129 13.88 56.53 -13.75
C ALA A 129 13.44 56.27 -15.20
N THR A 130 12.84 57.32 -15.74
CA THR A 130 12.66 57.61 -17.15
C THR A 130 13.95 57.35 -17.96
N GLU A 131 13.76 56.85 -19.19
CA GLU A 131 14.66 56.97 -20.36
C GLU A 131 16.05 56.31 -20.35
N HIS A 132 16.22 55.30 -21.21
CA HIS A 132 16.92 55.51 -22.50
C HIS A 132 16.84 54.26 -23.39
N ALA A 133 16.24 54.43 -24.56
CA ALA A 133 16.48 53.56 -25.72
C ALA A 133 17.86 53.88 -26.31
N PRO A 134 18.52 52.92 -26.99
CA PRO A 134 19.45 53.28 -28.05
C PRO A 134 19.05 52.63 -29.39
N GLU A 135 18.85 53.51 -30.37
CA GLU A 135 18.90 53.25 -31.81
C GLU A 135 20.37 53.34 -32.29
N ALA A 136 20.66 52.72 -33.44
CA ALA A 136 21.98 52.31 -33.94
C ALA A 136 22.91 53.44 -34.48
N GLU A 137 24.25 53.22 -34.45
CA GLU A 137 25.10 53.25 -35.66
C GLU A 137 26.59 52.83 -35.48
N HIS A 138 27.18 52.46 -36.61
CA HIS A 138 28.44 51.77 -36.98
C HIS A 138 29.80 52.28 -36.45
N THR A 139 30.74 51.35 -36.23
CA THR A 139 32.07 51.36 -36.90
C THR A 139 32.77 49.99 -36.86
N GLU A 140 33.32 49.60 -38.00
CA GLU A 140 34.03 48.33 -38.29
C GLU A 140 35.42 48.26 -37.66
N HIS A 141 35.88 47.06 -37.30
CA HIS A 141 37.24 46.60 -37.63
C HIS A 141 37.32 45.06 -37.62
N ALA A 142 37.78 44.52 -38.75
CA ALA A 142 37.90 43.11 -39.11
C ALA A 142 39.10 42.38 -38.48
N ARG A 143 39.00 41.04 -38.39
CA ARG A 143 40.01 39.95 -38.56
C ARG A 143 39.30 38.61 -38.24
N GLU A 144 38.78 37.85 -39.22
CA GLU A 144 39.46 36.82 -40.06
C GLU A 144 40.01 35.63 -39.21
N ALA A 145 39.74 34.32 -39.41
CA ALA A 145 38.90 33.52 -40.30
C ALA A 145 38.90 32.03 -39.84
N LYS A 146 38.03 31.24 -40.50
CA LYS A 146 38.13 29.80 -40.88
C LYS A 146 37.21 28.78 -40.18
N HIS A 147 36.08 28.52 -40.85
CA HIS A 147 35.57 27.17 -41.08
C HIS A 147 36.46 26.41 -42.07
N PRO A 148 36.36 25.07 -42.10
CA PRO A 148 36.12 24.40 -43.37
C PRO A 148 34.86 23.53 -43.30
N GLY A 149 34.03 23.65 -44.33
CA GLY A 149 32.87 22.79 -44.53
C GLY A 149 33.21 21.50 -45.26
N ARG A 150 32.26 20.54 -45.25
CA ARG A 150 31.93 19.68 -46.39
C ARG A 150 30.57 18.99 -46.17
N ALA A 151 29.64 19.17 -47.11
CA ALA A 151 28.43 18.36 -47.29
C ALA A 151 28.62 17.45 -48.52
N PRO A 152 27.63 16.68 -49.03
CA PRO A 152 26.49 15.96 -48.42
C PRO A 152 26.44 14.48 -48.91
N LYS A 153 25.52 13.62 -48.41
CA LYS A 153 24.79 12.63 -49.26
C LYS A 153 23.44 12.23 -48.66
N ALA A 154 22.47 12.10 -49.56
CA ALA A 154 21.05 11.82 -49.38
C ALA A 154 20.70 10.33 -49.24
N LYS A 155 19.49 10.05 -48.71
CA LYS A 155 18.42 9.15 -49.21
C LYS A 155 17.40 8.92 -48.06
N HIS A 156 16.21 9.52 -48.11
CA HIS A 156 14.94 8.94 -48.59
C HIS A 156 14.52 7.65 -47.85
N ASN A 157 13.52 7.72 -46.96
CA ASN A 157 12.27 6.97 -47.15
C ASN A 157 11.10 7.37 -46.20
N GLU A 158 9.98 7.70 -46.84
CA GLU A 158 8.56 7.37 -46.55
C GLU A 158 7.87 7.54 -45.17
N ARG A 159 6.88 8.46 -45.20
CA ARG A 159 5.43 8.30 -44.92
C ARG A 159 4.95 7.63 -43.59
N THR A 160 4.27 8.48 -42.81
CA THR A 160 3.15 8.29 -41.84
C THR A 160 2.06 7.27 -42.27
N PRO A 161 1.11 6.78 -41.40
CA PRO A 161 0.55 7.44 -40.21
C PRO A 161 0.12 6.60 -38.98
N ARG A 162 0.00 7.32 -37.85
CA ARG A 162 -1.02 7.26 -36.75
C ARG A 162 -1.99 6.06 -36.70
N ALA A 163 -1.95 5.33 -35.58
CA ALA A 163 -3.08 4.53 -35.07
C ALA A 163 -3.49 5.03 -33.67
N LYS A 164 -4.79 5.33 -33.51
CA LYS A 164 -5.45 5.53 -32.22
C LYS A 164 -6.03 4.19 -31.77
N HIS A 165 -5.80 3.81 -30.52
CA HIS A 165 -6.65 2.94 -29.69
C HIS A 165 -6.33 3.37 -28.24
N GLY A 166 -7.25 3.79 -27.37
CA GLY A 166 -8.67 3.44 -27.29
C GLY A 166 -8.83 2.30 -26.29
N GLU A 167 -8.69 2.57 -24.99
CA GLU A 167 -9.20 1.66 -23.97
C GLU A 167 -9.54 2.42 -22.67
N HIS A 168 -10.81 2.80 -22.58
CA HIS A 168 -11.49 3.09 -21.32
C HIS A 168 -12.03 1.75 -20.80
N ALA A 169 -11.53 1.28 -19.66
CA ALA A 169 -12.15 0.20 -18.90
C ALA A 169 -12.68 0.77 -17.57
N PRO A 170 -13.98 0.64 -17.27
CA PRO A 170 -14.55 1.11 -16.01
C PRO A 170 -14.20 0.12 -14.89
N LYS A 171 -13.54 0.60 -13.82
CA LYS A 171 -13.35 -0.19 -12.59
C LYS A 171 -14.68 -0.23 -11.82
N ALA A 172 -15.41 -1.34 -11.94
CA ALA A 172 -16.47 -1.68 -11.01
C ALA A 172 -15.88 -1.85 -9.60
N LYS A 173 -16.30 -0.99 -8.68
CA LYS A 173 -16.13 -1.19 -7.23
C LYS A 173 -17.52 -1.17 -6.61
N HIS A 174 -18.10 -2.34 -6.41
CA HIS A 174 -19.14 -2.53 -5.41
C HIS A 174 -18.76 -3.76 -4.59
N PHE A 175 -18.13 -3.51 -3.45
CA PHE A 175 -18.06 -4.47 -2.35
C PHE A 175 -18.49 -3.70 -1.10
N ARG A 176 -19.77 -3.87 -0.73
CA ARG A 176 -20.32 -3.46 0.56
C ARG A 176 -20.40 -4.74 1.40
N PHE A 177 -19.77 -4.74 2.57
CA PHE A 177 -20.06 -5.70 3.62
C PHE A 177 -21.06 -5.04 4.57
N THR A 178 -22.26 -5.62 4.63
CA THR A 178 -23.04 -5.70 5.88
C THR A 178 -22.58 -6.92 6.66
#